data_AF-U7QK31-F1
#
_entry.id   AF-U7QK31-F1
#
_cell.length_a   1.000
_cell.length_b   1.000
_cell.length_c   1.000
_cell.angle_alpha   90.00
_cell.angle_beta   90.00
_cell.angle_gamma   90.00
#
_symmetry.space_group_name_H-M   'P 1'
#
loop_
_entity.id
_entity.type
_entity.pdbx_description
1 polymer ?
#
loop_
_entity_poly.entity_id
_entity_poly.type
_entity_poly.pdbx_seq_one_letter_code
_entity_poly.pdbx_strand_id
1 'polypeptide(L)'
;MLVATILEVFSEEGNHQISRIYQQFEAKTGHKLPTDNSAVKIYFPTSVQGVSAIKADKNTFSSQKIDGLSLWLIAGGFFQFSLAERVKVAESVFDWRVVALEPYEITLFKYKKVLNDLRVYNPPGSGHGIARFDAELVLKLCEEMLNNHHANAEGEEEDPFDFLDKPVNAFVGSFRGTHFGSKGQVYGVKDVFSLGLPSWVRPSNLEEIKAYLEVLQEHLRVVRSLSIDEGHSELLGKYRDFITGDDLLSFFRFIISYGDYITASLANKETKNVPQFSIDGLNLMVKYIKSSERDWSLTEITENPGFLNIAKAINSATVYAGKDEKGWERIYGLAQRLSSQSGSKKEFVTELTAFLASYENENLRLEEKLKEEKKPRRIWVTKQDLDQLITLIDDPRFGCALVANLLIAYGYAKGWGKPAQSQSNSESISESTNDNLTEGETENE
;
A
#
# COMPACT_ATOMS: atom_id res chain seq x y z
N MET A 1 40.24 15.66 -6.24
CA MET A 1 40.12 17.10 -6.57
C MET A 1 38.69 17.47 -6.97
N LEU A 2 38.11 16.92 -8.05
CA LEU A 2 36.74 17.27 -8.47
C LEU A 2 35.68 17.10 -7.37
N VAL A 3 35.65 15.94 -6.70
CA VAL A 3 34.70 15.66 -5.60
C VAL A 3 34.86 16.66 -4.45
N ALA A 4 36.09 17.02 -4.08
CA ALA A 4 36.36 18.01 -3.04
C ALA A 4 35.84 19.40 -3.45
N THR A 5 36.10 19.83 -4.69
CA THR A 5 35.56 21.09 -5.23
C THR A 5 34.02 21.10 -5.24
N ILE A 6 33.39 19.98 -5.61
CA ILE A 6 31.93 19.84 -5.56
C ILE A 6 31.44 20.04 -4.12
N LEU A 7 31.98 19.31 -3.15
CA LEU A 7 31.56 19.38 -1.75
C LEU A 7 31.76 20.77 -1.15
N GLU A 8 32.89 21.42 -1.44
CA GLU A 8 33.16 22.79 -0.99
C GLU A 8 32.13 23.78 -1.55
N VAL A 9 31.85 23.75 -2.85
CA VAL A 9 30.85 24.65 -3.47
C VAL A 9 29.45 24.40 -2.93
N PHE A 10 29.07 23.15 -2.71
CA PHE A 10 27.76 22.80 -2.16
C PHE A 10 27.62 23.12 -0.67
N SER A 11 28.73 23.27 0.07
CA SER A 11 28.70 23.65 1.50
C SER A 11 28.54 25.15 1.74
N GLU A 12 28.69 26.00 0.72
CA GLU A 12 28.54 27.44 0.84
C GLU A 12 27.06 27.86 0.73
N GLU A 13 26.54 28.62 1.71
CA GLU A 13 25.15 29.08 1.72
C GLU A 13 24.83 29.98 0.51
N GLY A 14 23.76 29.64 -0.21
CA GLY A 14 23.10 30.54 -1.18
C GLY A 14 23.62 30.52 -2.61
N ASN A 15 24.54 29.63 -3.01
CA ASN A 15 25.07 29.65 -4.38
C ASN A 15 25.47 28.29 -4.97
N HIS A 16 24.49 27.39 -5.13
CA HIS A 16 24.65 26.08 -5.79
C HIS A 16 24.76 26.15 -7.32
N GLN A 17 25.50 27.13 -7.86
CA GLN A 17 25.66 27.29 -9.29
C GLN A 17 26.78 26.37 -9.80
N ILE A 18 26.44 25.47 -10.73
CA ILE A 18 27.38 24.55 -11.35
C ILE A 18 28.54 25.27 -12.04
N SER A 19 28.31 26.45 -12.62
CA SER A 19 29.34 27.32 -13.20
C SER A 19 30.50 27.62 -12.24
N ARG A 20 30.24 27.68 -10.94
CA ARG A 20 31.25 27.93 -9.91
C ARG A 20 32.15 26.73 -9.67
N ILE A 21 31.59 25.51 -9.77
CA ILE A 21 32.37 24.26 -9.69
C ILE A 21 33.38 24.21 -10.83
N TYR A 22 32.97 24.60 -12.05
CA TYR A 22 33.86 24.68 -13.21
C TYR A 22 35.01 25.67 -12.96
N GLN A 23 34.71 26.88 -12.48
CA GLN A 23 35.72 27.91 -12.20
C GLN A 23 36.70 27.50 -11.11
N GLN A 24 36.21 26.97 -9.99
CA GLN A 24 37.08 26.56 -8.88
C GLN A 24 37.91 25.31 -9.22
N PHE A 25 37.36 24.37 -10.01
CA PHE A 25 38.12 23.21 -10.45
C PHE A 25 39.27 23.61 -11.39
N GLU A 26 38.99 24.50 -12.34
CA GLU A 26 40.02 25.04 -13.24
C GLU A 26 41.09 25.81 -12.47
N ALA A 27 40.69 26.67 -11.52
CA ALA A 27 41.64 27.41 -10.68
C ALA A 27 42.56 26.51 -9.85
N LYS A 28 42.05 25.38 -9.34
CA LYS A 28 42.81 24.45 -8.49
C LYS A 28 43.68 23.45 -9.27
N THR A 29 43.30 23.11 -10.50
CA THR A 29 43.93 22.00 -11.23
C THR A 29 44.56 22.42 -12.56
N GLY A 30 44.26 23.62 -13.07
CA GLY A 30 44.65 24.05 -14.41
C GLY A 30 43.91 23.34 -15.55
N HIS A 31 42.96 22.45 -15.24
CA HIS A 31 42.20 21.67 -16.22
C HIS A 31 40.75 22.10 -16.32
N LYS A 32 40.19 22.07 -17.53
CA LYS A 32 38.78 22.40 -17.81
C LYS A 32 37.91 21.14 -17.82
N LEU A 33 36.73 21.23 -17.21
CA LEU A 33 35.69 20.19 -17.33
C LEU A 33 34.95 20.32 -18.68
N PRO A 34 34.36 19.23 -19.19
CA PRO A 34 33.54 19.27 -20.40
C PRO A 34 32.35 20.22 -20.24
N THR A 35 32.18 21.17 -21.16
CA THR A 35 31.13 22.19 -21.09
C THR A 35 29.79 21.65 -21.58
N ASP A 36 29.51 21.63 -22.88
CA ASP A 36 28.18 21.24 -23.39
C ASP A 36 28.13 19.80 -23.91
N ASN A 37 27.22 18.99 -23.37
CA ASN A 37 26.91 17.66 -23.87
C ASN A 37 25.46 17.57 -24.36
N SER A 38 25.21 16.74 -25.39
CA SER A 38 23.85 16.41 -25.81
C SER A 38 23.18 15.58 -24.73
N ALA A 39 22.07 16.08 -24.19
CA ALA A 39 21.31 15.38 -23.18
C ALA A 39 20.52 14.19 -23.78
N VAL A 40 20.58 13.02 -23.15
CA VAL A 40 19.75 11.86 -23.55
C VAL A 40 18.36 12.00 -22.94
N LYS A 41 17.29 11.69 -23.69
CA LYS A 41 15.88 11.80 -23.27
C LYS A 41 15.55 11.08 -21.95
N ILE A 42 16.31 10.04 -21.60
CA ILE A 42 16.17 9.30 -20.34
C ILE A 42 16.50 10.17 -19.13
N TYR A 43 17.52 11.03 -19.25
CA TYR A 43 17.97 11.90 -18.17
C TYR A 43 17.18 13.21 -18.08
N PHE A 44 16.47 13.58 -19.16
CA PHE A 44 15.70 14.82 -19.25
C PHE A 44 14.34 14.59 -19.95
N PRO A 45 13.38 14.00 -19.25
CA PRO A 45 12.09 13.64 -19.83
C PRO A 45 11.19 14.84 -20.13
N THR A 46 11.35 15.96 -19.40
CA THR A 46 10.65 17.23 -19.63
C THR A 46 11.17 17.99 -20.87
N SER A 47 12.33 17.60 -21.37
CA SER A 47 12.99 18.17 -22.55
C SER A 47 12.53 17.51 -23.86
N VAL A 48 11.51 16.65 -23.80
CA VAL A 48 10.97 15.93 -24.96
C VAL A 48 9.92 16.79 -25.69
N GLN A 49 9.94 16.72 -27.03
CA GLN A 49 9.00 17.39 -27.92
C GLN A 49 7.55 17.17 -27.48
N GLY A 50 6.81 18.26 -27.26
CA GLY A 50 5.37 18.24 -26.94
C GLY A 50 5.00 18.18 -25.46
N VAL A 51 5.97 18.10 -24.52
CA VAL A 51 5.66 18.04 -23.06
C VAL A 51 5.34 19.44 -22.48
N SER A 52 5.70 20.53 -23.18
CA SER A 52 5.52 21.92 -22.71
C SER A 52 4.74 22.83 -23.66
N ALA A 53 4.07 22.28 -24.69
CA ALA A 53 3.22 23.04 -25.59
C ALA A 53 1.81 22.45 -25.67
N ILE A 54 0.79 23.27 -25.44
CA ILE A 54 -0.64 22.90 -25.48
C ILE A 54 -1.06 22.39 -26.87
N LYS A 55 -0.27 22.66 -27.91
CA LYS A 55 -0.45 22.12 -29.26
C LYS A 55 0.90 21.97 -29.97
N ALA A 56 1.03 20.93 -30.78
CA ALA A 56 2.23 20.62 -31.55
C ALA A 56 2.40 21.55 -32.76
N ASP A 57 2.74 22.82 -32.52
CA ASP A 57 2.75 23.84 -33.59
C ASP A 57 4.14 24.14 -34.17
N LYS A 58 5.23 23.49 -33.70
CA LYS A 58 6.59 23.68 -34.25
C LYS A 58 7.40 22.38 -34.28
N ASN A 59 8.08 22.16 -35.41
CA ASN A 59 8.96 21.00 -35.65
C ASN A 59 10.46 21.38 -35.53
N THR A 60 10.78 22.30 -34.62
CA THR A 60 12.15 22.73 -34.35
C THR A 60 12.82 21.79 -33.34
N PHE A 61 13.82 21.04 -33.80
CA PHE A 61 14.69 20.22 -32.97
C PHE A 61 15.83 21.07 -32.42
N SER A 62 15.78 21.45 -31.13
CA SER A 62 16.99 21.84 -30.41
C SER A 62 17.40 20.66 -29.53
N SER A 63 18.54 20.02 -29.80
CA SER A 63 19.18 19.19 -28.78
C SER A 63 19.48 20.10 -27.60
N GLN A 64 18.72 19.96 -26.51
CA GLN A 64 19.03 20.71 -25.30
C GLN A 64 20.41 20.26 -24.83
N LYS A 65 21.33 21.22 -24.84
CA LYS A 65 22.68 21.06 -24.31
C LYS A 65 22.59 21.26 -22.81
N ILE A 66 23.12 20.31 -22.06
CA ILE A 66 23.31 20.40 -20.62
C ILE A 66 24.80 20.38 -20.35
N ASP A 67 25.22 20.99 -19.26
CA ASP A 67 26.61 20.91 -18.87
C ASP A 67 27.04 19.47 -18.56
N GLY A 68 28.28 19.14 -18.87
CA GLY A 68 28.80 17.78 -18.72
C GLY A 68 28.79 17.27 -17.29
N LEU A 69 28.97 18.15 -16.30
CA LEU A 69 28.94 17.78 -14.88
C LEU A 69 27.52 17.44 -14.42
N SER A 70 26.51 18.23 -14.78
CA SER A 70 25.10 17.92 -14.55
C SER A 70 24.72 16.57 -15.14
N LEU A 71 25.10 16.33 -16.40
CA LEU A 71 24.81 15.06 -17.05
C LEU A 71 25.47 13.88 -16.31
N TRP A 72 26.71 14.06 -15.87
CA TRP A 72 27.42 13.04 -15.09
C TRP A 72 26.77 12.79 -13.72
N LEU A 73 26.39 13.86 -13.00
CA LEU A 73 25.71 13.76 -11.71
C LEU A 73 24.34 13.10 -11.84
N ILE A 74 23.56 13.47 -12.87
CA ILE A 74 22.25 12.86 -13.14
C ILE A 74 22.41 11.40 -13.52
N ALA A 75 23.36 11.06 -14.41
CA ALA A 75 23.61 9.67 -14.77
C ALA A 75 24.06 8.85 -13.56
N GLY A 76 25.00 9.36 -12.75
CA GLY A 76 25.46 8.70 -11.54
C GLY A 76 24.34 8.50 -10.53
N GLY A 77 23.53 9.54 -10.28
CA GLY A 77 22.35 9.47 -9.42
C GLY A 77 21.32 8.48 -9.94
N PHE A 78 21.08 8.47 -11.25
CA PHE A 78 20.17 7.55 -11.91
C PHE A 78 20.56 6.09 -11.69
N PHE A 79 21.80 5.70 -12.05
CA PHE A 79 22.24 4.32 -11.90
C PHE A 79 22.30 3.87 -10.43
N GLN A 80 22.58 4.80 -9.51
CA GLN A 80 22.66 4.47 -8.09
C GLN A 80 21.28 4.43 -7.43
N PHE A 81 20.34 5.31 -7.81
CA PHE A 81 19.14 5.62 -7.03
C PHE A 81 17.80 5.52 -7.77
N SER A 82 17.80 5.09 -9.03
CA SER A 82 16.56 4.84 -9.78
C SER A 82 16.23 3.35 -9.95
N LEU A 83 14.95 3.03 -10.07
CA LEU A 83 14.44 1.75 -10.50
C LEU A 83 13.91 1.90 -11.92
N ALA A 84 14.32 1.02 -12.82
CA ALA A 84 13.86 1.00 -14.19
C ALA A 84 13.33 -0.40 -14.52
N GLU A 85 12.02 -0.50 -14.77
CA GLU A 85 11.34 -1.78 -14.96
C GLU A 85 10.45 -1.76 -16.20
N ARG A 86 10.30 -2.94 -16.84
CA ARG A 86 9.39 -3.12 -17.97
C ARG A 86 8.02 -3.53 -17.49
N VAL A 87 7.04 -2.64 -17.60
CA VAL A 87 5.69 -2.87 -17.09
C VAL A 87 4.73 -3.26 -18.21
N LYS A 88 3.98 -4.34 -18.03
CA LYS A 88 2.95 -4.81 -18.98
C LYS A 88 1.85 -3.75 -19.12
N VAL A 89 1.50 -3.36 -20.34
CA VAL A 89 0.39 -2.43 -20.61
C VAL A 89 -0.73 -3.07 -21.42
N ALA A 90 -0.41 -4.10 -22.20
CA ALA A 90 -1.36 -4.95 -22.90
C ALA A 90 -0.75 -6.34 -23.11
N GLU A 91 -1.49 -7.23 -23.75
CA GLU A 91 -0.97 -8.54 -24.12
C GLU A 91 0.30 -8.40 -24.98
N SER A 92 1.41 -8.96 -24.50
CA SER A 92 2.74 -8.89 -25.13
C SER A 92 3.30 -7.47 -25.35
N VAL A 93 2.69 -6.42 -24.79
CA VAL A 93 3.19 -5.04 -24.89
C VAL A 93 3.67 -4.57 -23.52
N PHE A 94 4.90 -4.09 -23.48
CA PHE A 94 5.55 -3.57 -22.28
C PHE A 94 6.11 -2.19 -22.54
N ASP A 95 5.86 -1.31 -21.58
CA ASP A 95 6.43 0.03 -21.53
C ASP A 95 7.54 0.09 -20.48
N TRP A 96 8.38 1.12 -20.54
CA TRP A 96 9.38 1.36 -19.51
C TRP A 96 8.83 2.27 -18.44
N ARG A 97 9.09 1.91 -17.19
CA ARG A 97 8.79 2.74 -16.05
C ARG A 97 10.04 2.99 -15.25
N VAL A 98 10.36 4.25 -15.09
CA VAL A 98 11.60 4.70 -14.48
C VAL A 98 11.23 5.59 -13.31
N VAL A 99 11.64 5.23 -12.11
CA VAL A 99 11.30 5.93 -10.88
C VAL A 99 12.56 6.18 -10.04
N ALA A 100 12.66 7.34 -9.41
CA ALA A 100 13.68 7.67 -8.46
C ALA A 100 13.01 8.13 -7.17
N LEU A 101 13.56 7.72 -6.03
CA LEU A 101 13.00 8.05 -4.73
C LEU A 101 13.54 9.42 -4.29
N GLU A 102 12.67 10.30 -3.80
CA GLU A 102 13.03 11.65 -3.38
C GLU A 102 13.45 11.62 -1.91
N PRO A 103 14.76 11.79 -1.59
CA PRO A 103 15.23 11.74 -0.22
C PRO A 103 14.73 12.97 0.56
N TYR A 104 14.39 12.79 1.83
CA TYR A 104 14.04 13.88 2.75
C TYR A 104 14.93 13.79 4.01
N GLU A 105 14.41 13.34 5.16
CA GLU A 105 15.20 13.14 6.38
C GLU A 105 15.93 11.78 6.43
N ILE A 106 16.58 11.34 5.35
CA ILE A 106 17.26 10.03 5.27
C ILE A 106 18.77 10.13 4.98
N THR A 107 19.57 9.32 5.69
CA THR A 107 21.01 9.25 5.44
C THR A 107 21.32 8.55 4.12
N LEU A 108 22.40 8.97 3.45
CA LEU A 108 22.80 8.38 2.16
C LEU A 108 23.06 6.87 2.24
N PHE A 109 23.64 6.39 3.35
CA PHE A 109 23.91 4.97 3.55
C PHE A 109 22.61 4.17 3.62
N LYS A 110 21.66 4.60 4.45
CA LYS A 110 20.37 3.93 4.61
C LYS A 110 19.55 3.97 3.32
N TYR A 111 19.53 5.13 2.65
CA TYR A 111 18.89 5.30 1.36
C TYR A 111 19.41 4.30 0.31
N LYS A 112 20.73 4.10 0.24
CA LYS A 112 21.34 3.07 -0.62
C LYS A 112 20.95 1.66 -0.20
N LYS A 113 20.98 1.35 1.10
CA LYS A 113 20.68 0.02 1.64
C LYS A 113 19.24 -0.38 1.33
N VAL A 114 18.26 0.42 1.76
CA VAL A 114 16.82 0.17 1.54
C VAL A 114 16.50 0.00 0.05
N LEU A 115 17.05 0.86 -0.81
CA LEU A 115 16.78 0.77 -2.23
C LEU A 115 17.45 -0.46 -2.88
N ASN A 116 18.64 -0.85 -2.43
CA ASN A 116 19.29 -2.07 -2.92
C ASN A 116 18.56 -3.32 -2.44
N ASP A 117 18.10 -3.34 -1.19
CA ASP A 117 17.32 -4.47 -0.65
C ASP A 117 16.00 -4.61 -1.42
N LEU A 118 15.32 -3.49 -1.71
CA LEU A 118 14.14 -3.46 -2.56
C LEU A 118 14.41 -4.03 -3.97
N ARG A 119 15.55 -3.68 -4.59
CA ARG A 119 15.94 -4.18 -5.92
C ARG A 119 16.23 -5.67 -5.92
N VAL A 120 16.94 -6.15 -4.91
CA VAL A 120 17.51 -7.50 -4.89
C VAL A 120 16.51 -8.51 -4.34
N TYR A 121 15.86 -8.18 -3.23
CA TYR A 121 15.06 -9.13 -2.46
C TYR A 121 13.56 -8.96 -2.68
N ASN A 122 13.09 -7.75 -2.95
CA ASN A 122 11.67 -7.45 -2.97
C ASN A 122 11.20 -6.60 -4.17
N PRO A 123 11.61 -6.87 -5.43
CA PRO A 123 11.25 -6.01 -6.56
C PRO A 123 9.74 -6.06 -6.87
N PRO A 124 9.12 -4.95 -7.31
CA PRO A 124 7.70 -4.92 -7.68
C PRO A 124 7.41 -5.77 -8.93
N GLY A 125 6.23 -6.40 -8.95
CA GLY A 125 5.79 -7.23 -10.07
C GLY A 125 5.49 -6.40 -11.32
N SER A 126 6.20 -6.69 -12.41
CA SER A 126 6.11 -5.90 -13.66
C SER A 126 5.08 -6.44 -14.67
N GLY A 127 4.63 -7.69 -14.49
CA GLY A 127 3.71 -8.39 -15.41
C GLY A 127 2.22 -8.11 -15.23
N HIS A 128 1.81 -7.32 -14.24
CA HIS A 128 0.40 -7.12 -13.87
C HIS A 128 -0.07 -5.67 -14.06
N GLY A 129 0.75 -4.91 -14.77
CA GLY A 129 0.56 -3.56 -15.23
C GLY A 129 0.68 -2.43 -14.23
N ILE A 130 0.49 -1.23 -14.76
CA ILE A 130 0.95 0.05 -14.20
C ILE A 130 0.43 0.27 -12.78
N ALA A 131 -0.88 0.11 -12.56
CA ALA A 131 -1.46 0.43 -11.28
C ALA A 131 -1.00 -0.53 -10.17
N ARG A 132 -0.89 -1.82 -10.48
CA ARG A 132 -0.36 -2.82 -9.56
C ARG A 132 1.13 -2.62 -9.29
N PHE A 133 1.92 -2.33 -10.33
CA PHE A 133 3.35 -2.05 -10.18
C PHE A 133 3.59 -0.91 -9.19
N ASP A 134 2.86 0.21 -9.30
CA ASP A 134 3.01 1.35 -8.39
C ASP A 134 2.62 1.01 -6.96
N ALA A 135 1.49 0.31 -6.80
CA ALA A 135 1.01 -0.11 -5.50
C ALA A 135 2.01 -1.04 -4.81
N GLU A 136 2.51 -2.05 -5.54
CA GLU A 136 3.53 -2.96 -5.02
C GLU A 136 4.83 -2.22 -4.69
N LEU A 137 5.27 -1.30 -5.54
CA LEU A 137 6.48 -0.51 -5.31
C LEU A 137 6.42 0.25 -3.98
N VAL A 138 5.31 0.95 -3.71
CA VAL A 138 5.14 1.71 -2.46
C VAL A 138 5.05 0.79 -1.25
N LEU A 139 4.25 -0.28 -1.33
CA LEU A 139 4.10 -1.24 -0.23
C LEU A 139 5.43 -1.89 0.13
N LYS A 140 6.16 -2.39 -0.88
CA LYS A 140 7.45 -3.06 -0.69
C LYS A 140 8.52 -2.10 -0.21
N LEU A 141 8.52 -0.84 -0.65
CA LEU A 141 9.42 0.16 -0.06
C LEU A 141 9.13 0.35 1.43
N CYS A 142 7.85 0.46 1.82
CA CYS A 142 7.49 0.58 3.23
C CYS A 142 7.97 -0.63 4.04
N GLU A 143 7.83 -1.85 3.50
CA GLU A 143 8.37 -3.07 4.13
C GLU A 143 9.89 -3.01 4.31
N GLU A 144 10.63 -2.65 3.26
CA GLU A 144 12.09 -2.57 3.34
C GLU A 144 12.57 -1.50 4.30
N MET A 145 11.86 -0.38 4.39
CA MET A 145 12.13 0.69 5.37
C MET A 145 11.95 0.18 6.81
N LEU A 146 10.86 -0.56 7.08
CA LEU A 146 10.57 -1.13 8.41
C LEU A 146 11.55 -2.27 8.78
N ASN A 147 11.82 -3.19 7.85
CA ASN A 147 12.78 -4.30 8.06
C ASN A 147 14.18 -3.79 8.39
N ASN A 148 14.63 -2.76 7.67
CA ASN A 148 15.93 -2.16 7.90
C ASN A 148 16.03 -1.46 9.25
N HIS A 149 14.92 -0.98 9.82
CA HIS A 149 14.90 -0.40 11.16
C HIS A 149 14.88 -1.49 12.25
N HIS A 150 14.03 -2.52 12.10
CA HIS A 150 13.97 -3.66 13.02
C HIS A 150 15.34 -4.34 13.19
N ALA A 151 16.04 -4.62 12.09
CA ALA A 151 17.34 -5.29 12.12
C ALA A 151 18.44 -4.47 12.82
N ASN A 152 18.34 -3.14 12.82
CA ASN A 152 19.30 -2.26 13.50
C ASN A 152 18.99 -2.13 14.99
N ALA A 153 17.71 -2.07 15.37
CA ALA A 153 17.27 -1.97 16.76
C ALA A 153 17.66 -3.20 17.62
N GLU A 154 17.86 -4.37 17.01
CA GLU A 154 18.33 -5.59 17.69
C GLU A 154 19.85 -5.65 17.88
N GLY A 155 20.65 -4.69 17.38
CA GLY A 155 22.11 -4.79 17.35
C GLY A 155 22.97 -3.53 17.50
N GLU A 156 22.41 -2.31 17.57
CA GLU A 156 23.20 -1.06 17.69
C GLU A 156 22.68 -0.13 18.82
N GLU A 157 23.59 0.62 19.47
CA GLU A 157 23.28 1.43 20.67
C GLU A 157 22.54 2.75 20.39
N GLU A 158 22.48 3.26 19.16
CA GLU A 158 21.65 4.43 18.78
C GLU A 158 21.42 4.41 17.26
N ASP A 159 20.19 4.15 16.79
CA ASP A 159 19.81 4.38 15.38
C ASP A 159 19.51 5.88 15.21
N PRO A 160 20.29 6.66 14.42
CA PRO A 160 20.00 8.07 14.15
C PRO A 160 18.67 8.28 13.40
N PHE A 161 18.03 7.19 13.00
CA PHE A 161 16.80 7.11 12.25
C PHE A 161 15.70 6.50 13.12
N ASP A 162 15.28 7.27 14.12
CA ASP A 162 14.16 6.90 14.97
C ASP A 162 12.84 7.02 14.19
N PHE A 163 12.36 5.89 13.65
CA PHE A 163 11.03 5.78 13.02
C PHE A 163 9.90 5.92 14.03
N LEU A 164 10.20 5.80 15.32
CA LEU A 164 9.17 5.78 16.34
C LEU A 164 8.42 7.10 16.32
N ASP A 165 7.10 6.98 16.24
CA ASP A 165 6.17 8.10 16.13
C ASP A 165 6.41 9.01 14.91
N LYS A 166 7.10 8.55 13.87
CA LYS A 166 7.22 9.27 12.60
C LYS A 166 6.67 8.44 11.43
N PRO A 167 5.86 9.03 10.54
CA PRO A 167 5.36 8.31 9.38
C PRO A 167 6.49 8.05 8.39
N VAL A 168 6.40 6.98 7.60
CA VAL A 168 7.42 6.64 6.58
C VAL A 168 7.69 7.78 5.58
N ASN A 169 6.67 8.58 5.27
CA ASN A 169 6.76 9.72 4.38
C ASN A 169 7.52 10.93 4.98
N ALA A 170 7.85 10.91 6.28
CA ALA A 170 8.72 11.91 6.91
C ALA A 170 10.20 11.72 6.56
N PHE A 171 10.60 10.56 6.07
CA PHE A 171 12.00 10.28 5.74
C PHE A 171 12.29 10.32 4.25
N VAL A 172 11.24 10.08 3.46
CA VAL A 172 11.30 9.96 2.02
C VAL A 172 10.03 10.60 1.46
N GLY A 173 10.19 11.57 0.55
CA GLY A 173 9.05 12.38 0.09
C GLY A 173 8.13 11.61 -0.86
N SER A 174 8.62 11.28 -2.04
CA SER A 174 7.83 10.61 -3.08
C SER A 174 8.73 9.85 -4.05
N PHE A 175 8.18 8.90 -4.80
CA PHE A 175 8.82 8.46 -6.03
C PHE A 175 8.51 9.46 -7.14
N ARG A 176 9.55 10.02 -7.77
CA ARG A 176 9.44 10.78 -9.02
C ARG A 176 9.66 9.82 -10.18
N GLY A 177 8.70 9.78 -11.10
CA GLY A 177 8.70 8.78 -12.16
C GLY A 177 8.48 9.36 -13.55
N THR A 178 8.99 8.66 -14.55
CA THR A 178 8.67 8.87 -15.96
C THR A 178 8.19 7.56 -16.57
N HIS A 179 7.07 7.63 -17.28
CA HIS A 179 6.53 6.53 -18.05
C HIS A 179 6.90 6.70 -19.52
N PHE A 180 7.52 5.68 -20.09
CA PHE A 180 8.00 5.66 -21.45
C PHE A 180 7.24 4.62 -22.26
N GLY A 181 6.41 5.12 -23.19
CA GLY A 181 5.62 4.30 -24.09
C GLY A 181 6.42 3.77 -25.28
N SER A 182 6.25 2.49 -25.60
CA SER A 182 6.77 1.92 -26.85
C SER A 182 6.11 2.57 -28.06
N LYS A 183 6.92 3.02 -29.02
CA LYS A 183 6.52 3.47 -30.36
C LYS A 183 7.23 2.64 -31.44
N GLY A 184 7.34 1.32 -31.21
CA GLY A 184 8.11 0.40 -32.06
C GLY A 184 9.56 0.32 -31.62
N GLN A 185 10.49 0.83 -32.44
CA GLN A 185 11.95 0.77 -32.16
C GLN A 185 12.42 1.82 -31.14
N VAL A 186 11.57 2.78 -30.77
CA VAL A 186 11.91 3.86 -29.85
C VAL A 186 10.86 4.00 -28.76
N TYR A 187 11.28 4.52 -27.61
CA TYR A 187 10.39 4.85 -26.51
C TYR A 187 10.20 6.37 -26.42
N GLY A 188 8.95 6.80 -26.26
CA GLY A 188 8.60 8.20 -26.04
C GLY A 188 8.09 8.42 -24.62
N VAL A 189 8.37 9.58 -24.03
CA VAL A 189 7.74 9.97 -22.76
C VAL A 189 6.23 10.06 -22.97
N LYS A 190 5.49 9.31 -22.18
CA LYS A 190 4.02 9.35 -22.11
C LYS A 190 3.55 10.21 -20.95
N ASP A 191 4.22 10.12 -19.81
CA ASP A 191 3.82 10.79 -18.58
C ASP A 191 5.01 10.99 -17.63
N VAL A 192 4.92 12.02 -16.79
CA VAL A 192 5.81 12.29 -15.66
C VAL A 192 4.95 12.38 -14.41
N PHE A 193 5.21 11.52 -13.43
CA PHE A 193 4.32 11.32 -12.30
C PHE A 193 5.08 11.37 -10.97
N SER A 194 4.32 11.49 -9.88
CA SER A 194 4.81 11.34 -8.51
C SER A 194 3.93 10.32 -7.79
N LEU A 195 4.55 9.44 -7.00
CA LEU A 195 3.86 8.50 -6.11
C LEU A 195 4.25 8.86 -4.68
N GLY A 196 3.29 9.28 -3.87
CA GLY A 196 3.51 9.50 -2.45
C GLY A 196 3.70 8.20 -1.68
N LEU A 197 3.98 8.35 -0.39
CA LEU A 197 4.01 7.26 0.57
C LEU A 197 2.91 7.47 1.62
N PRO A 198 2.30 6.39 2.12
CA PRO A 198 1.19 6.50 3.08
C PRO A 198 1.65 7.09 4.42
N SER A 199 0.94 8.08 4.97
CA SER A 199 1.26 8.60 6.31
C SER A 199 0.82 7.67 7.44
N TRP A 200 -0.11 6.74 7.16
CA TRP A 200 -0.67 5.84 8.16
C TRP A 200 0.30 4.74 8.61
N VAL A 201 1.44 4.57 7.93
CA VAL A 201 2.53 3.69 8.38
C VAL A 201 3.42 4.48 9.35
N ARG A 202 3.10 4.39 10.64
CA ARG A 202 3.72 5.15 11.73
C ARG A 202 3.88 4.27 12.98
N PRO A 203 4.86 3.35 13.00
CA PRO A 203 5.09 2.52 14.19
C PRO A 203 5.52 3.38 15.38
N SER A 204 4.97 3.11 16.56
CA SER A 204 5.41 3.75 17.82
C SER A 204 6.34 2.87 18.64
N ASN A 205 6.49 1.59 18.30
CA ASN A 205 7.38 0.64 18.98
C ASN A 205 7.69 -0.59 18.09
N LEU A 206 8.58 -1.46 18.57
CA LEU A 206 8.99 -2.68 17.84
C LEU A 206 7.85 -3.68 17.60
N GLU A 207 6.87 -3.78 18.50
CA GLU A 207 5.71 -4.65 18.31
C GLU A 207 4.82 -4.14 17.18
N GLU A 208 4.61 -2.82 17.12
CA GLU A 208 3.89 -2.18 16.02
C GLU A 208 4.62 -2.33 14.68
N ILE A 209 5.95 -2.33 14.63
CA ILE A 209 6.68 -2.63 13.39
C ILE A 209 6.27 -4.00 12.85
N LYS A 210 6.23 -5.03 13.70
CA LYS A 210 5.80 -6.38 13.31
C LYS A 210 4.35 -6.38 12.82
N ALA A 211 3.46 -5.69 13.54
CA ALA A 211 2.07 -5.54 13.12
C ALA A 211 1.95 -4.84 11.76
N TYR A 212 2.70 -3.76 11.52
CA TYR A 212 2.72 -3.06 10.23
C TYR A 212 3.23 -3.94 9.10
N LEU A 213 4.25 -4.76 9.33
CA LEU A 213 4.74 -5.72 8.32
C LEU A 213 3.63 -6.73 7.95
N GLU A 214 2.86 -7.22 8.92
CA GLU A 214 1.72 -8.11 8.65
C GLU A 214 0.62 -7.41 7.83
N VAL A 215 0.34 -6.14 8.15
CA VAL A 215 -0.64 -5.31 7.43
C VAL A 215 -0.16 -5.02 6.00
N LEU A 216 1.11 -4.69 5.79
CA LEU A 216 1.67 -4.48 4.45
C LEU A 216 1.59 -5.77 3.60
N GLN A 217 1.84 -6.93 4.20
CA GLN A 217 1.66 -8.23 3.53
C GLN A 217 0.19 -8.54 3.24
N GLU A 218 -0.74 -8.13 4.09
CA GLU A 218 -2.17 -8.20 3.82
C GLU A 218 -2.56 -7.34 2.61
N HIS A 219 -2.10 -6.09 2.58
CA HIS A 219 -2.29 -5.17 1.48
C HIS A 219 -1.69 -5.72 0.16
N LEU A 220 -0.49 -6.29 0.21
CA LEU A 220 0.12 -6.97 -0.94
C LEU A 220 -0.71 -8.16 -1.41
N ARG A 221 -1.27 -8.99 -0.52
CA ARG A 221 -2.14 -10.11 -0.90
C ARG A 221 -3.38 -9.62 -1.64
N VAL A 222 -4.01 -8.54 -1.18
CA VAL A 222 -5.17 -7.91 -1.84
C VAL A 222 -4.82 -7.42 -3.24
N VAL A 223 -3.71 -6.69 -3.39
CA VAL A 223 -3.29 -6.19 -4.71
C VAL A 223 -2.90 -7.33 -5.64
N ARG A 224 -2.22 -8.36 -5.11
CA ARG A 224 -1.75 -9.51 -5.89
C ARG A 224 -2.88 -10.40 -6.39
N SER A 225 -4.03 -10.43 -5.71
CA SER A 225 -5.21 -11.14 -6.19
C SER A 225 -5.93 -10.43 -7.33
N LEU A 226 -5.54 -9.20 -7.67
CA LEU A 226 -6.12 -8.44 -8.77
C LEU A 226 -5.21 -8.50 -10.01
N SER A 227 -5.84 -8.58 -11.18
CA SER A 227 -5.18 -8.72 -12.48
C SER A 227 -5.91 -7.89 -13.53
N ILE A 228 -5.13 -7.20 -14.36
CA ILE A 228 -5.65 -6.45 -15.53
C ILE A 228 -6.28 -7.42 -16.54
N ASP A 229 -5.72 -8.61 -16.69
CA ASP A 229 -6.21 -9.64 -17.63
C ASP A 229 -7.62 -10.14 -17.23
N GLU A 230 -8.01 -9.96 -15.96
CA GLU A 230 -9.33 -10.30 -15.42
C GLU A 230 -10.28 -9.07 -15.36
N GLY A 231 -9.88 -7.93 -15.92
CA GLY A 231 -10.68 -6.71 -15.93
C GLY A 231 -10.63 -5.89 -14.64
N HIS A 232 -9.69 -6.18 -13.73
CA HIS A 232 -9.57 -5.49 -12.42
C HIS A 232 -8.82 -4.14 -12.48
N SER A 233 -8.64 -3.55 -13.66
CA SER A 233 -7.88 -2.31 -13.87
C SER A 233 -8.40 -1.13 -13.04
N GLU A 234 -9.73 -0.99 -12.91
CA GLU A 234 -10.33 0.09 -12.13
C GLU A 234 -10.09 -0.08 -10.62
N LEU A 235 -10.20 -1.30 -10.11
CA LEU A 235 -9.90 -1.63 -8.70
C LEU A 235 -8.43 -1.34 -8.38
N LEU A 236 -7.52 -1.78 -9.26
CA LEU A 236 -6.10 -1.50 -9.13
C LEU A 236 -5.81 0.00 -9.17
N GLY A 237 -6.49 0.75 -10.04
CA GLY A 237 -6.39 2.21 -10.10
C GLY A 237 -6.81 2.88 -8.80
N LYS A 238 -7.99 2.54 -8.26
CA LYS A 238 -8.49 3.06 -6.97
C LYS A 238 -7.55 2.73 -5.82
N TYR A 239 -6.99 1.51 -5.80
CA TYR A 239 -6.02 1.11 -4.79
C TYR A 239 -4.71 1.90 -4.90
N ARG A 240 -4.19 2.05 -6.12
CA ARG A 240 -3.00 2.87 -6.38
C ARG A 240 -3.21 4.28 -5.86
N ASP A 241 -4.33 4.91 -6.17
CA ASP A 241 -4.62 6.29 -5.74
C ASP A 241 -4.68 6.40 -4.21
N PHE A 242 -5.20 5.37 -3.52
CA PHE A 242 -5.14 5.28 -2.07
C PHE A 242 -3.71 5.15 -1.53
N ILE A 243 -2.95 4.14 -1.96
CA ILE A 243 -1.66 3.83 -1.32
C ILE A 243 -0.55 4.83 -1.67
N THR A 244 -0.68 5.49 -2.82
CA THR A 244 0.25 6.56 -3.26
C THR A 244 -0.24 7.95 -2.85
N GLY A 245 -1.44 8.04 -2.28
CA GLY A 245 -2.02 9.25 -1.71
C GLY A 245 -2.02 9.20 -0.19
N ASP A 246 -2.47 10.30 0.42
CA ASP A 246 -2.62 10.43 1.86
C ASP A 246 -4.06 10.73 2.28
N ASP A 247 -5.01 10.17 1.53
CA ASP A 247 -6.44 10.46 1.63
C ASP A 247 -7.26 9.19 1.89
N LEU A 248 -7.94 9.17 3.04
CA LEU A 248 -8.82 8.07 3.44
C LEU A 248 -10.05 7.94 2.51
N LEU A 249 -10.50 9.00 1.82
CA LEU A 249 -11.60 8.87 0.87
C LEU A 249 -11.22 7.98 -0.32
N SER A 250 -9.96 8.00 -0.72
CA SER A 250 -9.43 7.13 -1.77
C SER A 250 -9.44 5.65 -1.34
N PHE A 251 -9.16 5.37 -0.06
CA PHE A 251 -9.36 4.03 0.52
C PHE A 251 -10.84 3.61 0.44
N PHE A 252 -11.77 4.49 0.81
CA PHE A 252 -13.20 4.17 0.77
C PHE A 252 -13.69 3.86 -0.65
N ARG A 253 -13.26 4.63 -1.65
CA ARG A 253 -13.58 4.34 -3.06
C ARG A 253 -13.13 2.94 -3.47
N PHE A 254 -11.94 2.53 -3.03
CA PHE A 254 -11.46 1.17 -3.25
C PHE A 254 -12.32 0.14 -2.51
N ILE A 255 -12.53 0.30 -1.20
CA ILE A 255 -13.19 -0.72 -0.38
C ILE A 255 -14.64 -0.98 -0.78
N ILE A 256 -15.35 0.04 -1.25
CA ILE A 256 -16.73 -0.11 -1.76
C ILE A 256 -16.75 -1.05 -2.97
N SER A 257 -15.91 -0.77 -3.97
CA SER A 257 -15.81 -1.62 -5.17
C SER A 257 -15.21 -2.98 -4.86
N TYR A 258 -14.25 -3.05 -3.92
CA TYR A 258 -13.63 -4.29 -3.51
C TYR A 258 -14.59 -5.18 -2.70
N GLY A 259 -15.51 -4.60 -1.92
CA GLY A 259 -16.54 -5.33 -1.20
C GLY A 259 -17.51 -6.07 -2.14
N ASP A 260 -17.89 -5.43 -3.24
CA ASP A 260 -18.68 -6.07 -4.29
C ASP A 260 -17.90 -7.19 -4.98
N TYR A 261 -16.62 -6.95 -5.29
CA TYR A 261 -15.71 -7.98 -5.80
C TYR A 261 -15.61 -9.18 -4.83
N ILE A 262 -15.37 -8.96 -3.53
CA ILE A 262 -15.31 -10.03 -2.52
C ILE A 262 -16.59 -10.86 -2.54
N THR A 263 -17.75 -10.19 -2.55
CA THR A 263 -19.06 -10.86 -2.50
C THR A 263 -19.28 -11.74 -3.74
N ALA A 264 -18.94 -11.21 -4.92
CA ALA A 264 -19.04 -11.92 -6.19
C ALA A 264 -18.05 -13.10 -6.26
N SER A 265 -16.79 -12.87 -5.91
CA SER A 265 -15.74 -13.91 -5.92
C SER A 265 -16.06 -15.04 -4.95
N LEU A 266 -16.56 -14.75 -3.74
CA LEU A 266 -16.97 -15.78 -2.78
C LEU A 266 -18.23 -16.56 -3.22
N ALA A 267 -18.97 -16.09 -4.22
CA ALA A 267 -20.10 -16.82 -4.80
C ALA A 267 -19.64 -17.90 -5.79
N ASN A 268 -18.45 -17.74 -6.35
CA ASN A 268 -17.85 -18.76 -7.18
C ASN A 268 -17.33 -19.92 -6.31
N LYS A 269 -17.86 -21.12 -6.53
CA LYS A 269 -17.48 -22.34 -5.79
C LYS A 269 -16.02 -22.75 -5.98
N GLU A 270 -15.39 -22.31 -7.07
CA GLU A 270 -13.98 -22.59 -7.36
C GLU A 270 -13.03 -21.65 -6.58
N THR A 271 -13.52 -20.48 -6.17
CA THR A 271 -12.73 -19.48 -5.44
C THR A 271 -12.74 -19.81 -3.94
N LYS A 272 -11.70 -20.51 -3.49
CA LYS A 272 -11.59 -20.96 -2.09
C LYS A 272 -11.22 -19.85 -1.11
N ASN A 273 -10.50 -18.82 -1.55
CA ASN A 273 -10.04 -17.76 -0.67
C ASN A 273 -9.89 -16.44 -1.43
N VAL A 274 -10.55 -15.39 -0.94
CA VAL A 274 -10.40 -14.02 -1.42
C VAL A 274 -9.73 -13.23 -0.30
N PRO A 275 -8.56 -12.61 -0.53
CA PRO A 275 -7.91 -11.78 0.48
C PRO A 275 -8.84 -10.69 0.99
N GLN A 276 -8.77 -10.42 2.29
CA GLN A 276 -9.56 -9.39 2.96
C GLN A 276 -8.65 -8.66 3.92
N PHE A 277 -8.94 -7.38 4.12
CA PHE A 277 -8.34 -6.61 5.20
C PHE A 277 -8.82 -7.17 6.55
N SER A 278 -7.95 -7.17 7.54
CA SER A 278 -8.25 -7.55 8.92
C SER A 278 -8.79 -6.36 9.70
N ILE A 279 -9.62 -6.64 10.70
CA ILE A 279 -10.04 -5.63 11.68
C ILE A 279 -8.80 -5.01 12.34
N ASP A 280 -7.81 -5.82 12.70
CA ASP A 280 -6.57 -5.34 13.34
C ASP A 280 -5.78 -4.43 12.41
N GLY A 281 -5.67 -4.78 11.12
CA GLY A 281 -5.01 -3.93 10.13
C GLY A 281 -5.75 -2.62 9.87
N LEU A 282 -7.08 -2.65 9.82
CA LEU A 282 -7.88 -1.43 9.73
C LEU A 282 -7.71 -0.55 10.98
N ASN A 283 -7.71 -1.14 12.17
CA ASN A 283 -7.48 -0.43 13.43
C ASN A 283 -6.10 0.26 13.41
N LEU A 284 -5.05 -0.45 12.98
CA LEU A 284 -3.71 0.11 12.88
C LEU A 284 -3.62 1.26 11.86
N MET A 285 -4.29 1.11 10.71
CA MET A 285 -4.34 2.14 9.68
C MET A 285 -5.05 3.41 10.18
N VAL A 286 -6.20 3.29 10.88
CA VAL A 286 -6.97 4.46 11.33
C VAL A 286 -6.43 5.12 12.59
N LYS A 287 -5.62 4.41 13.39
CA LYS A 287 -5.07 4.87 14.68
C LYS A 287 -4.35 6.23 14.58
N TYR A 288 -3.57 6.43 13.52
CA TYR A 288 -2.74 7.63 13.35
C TYR A 288 -3.26 8.60 12.30
N ILE A 289 -4.41 8.31 11.69
CA ILE A 289 -5.10 9.28 10.83
C ILE A 289 -5.78 10.30 11.76
N LYS A 290 -4.99 11.26 12.21
CA LYS A 290 -5.48 12.46 12.89
C LYS A 290 -5.84 13.50 11.84
N SER A 291 -7.02 14.09 11.95
CA SER A 291 -7.27 15.34 11.23
C SER A 291 -6.32 16.38 11.80
N SER A 292 -5.44 16.93 10.96
CA SER A 292 -4.48 18.00 11.31
C SER A 292 -5.14 19.25 11.93
N GLU A 293 -6.47 19.32 11.91
CA GLU A 293 -7.25 20.48 12.33
C GLU A 293 -8.21 20.20 13.50
N ARG A 294 -8.36 18.95 13.98
CA ARG A 294 -9.41 18.61 14.97
C ARG A 294 -8.97 17.55 16.00
N ASP A 295 -9.26 17.81 17.27
CA ASP A 295 -9.07 16.90 18.42
C ASP A 295 -10.08 15.74 18.41
N TRP A 296 -10.01 14.84 17.43
CA TRP A 296 -10.77 13.59 17.48
C TRP A 296 -9.98 12.44 16.88
N SER A 297 -10.32 11.23 17.33
CA SER A 297 -9.73 9.98 16.86
C SER A 297 -10.77 9.14 16.14
N LEU A 298 -10.39 8.53 15.01
CA LEU A 298 -11.21 7.52 14.35
C LEU A 298 -11.50 6.30 15.25
N THR A 299 -10.65 6.07 16.26
CA THR A 299 -10.85 4.98 17.23
C THR A 299 -12.15 5.13 18.02
N GLU A 300 -12.65 6.35 18.23
CA GLU A 300 -13.95 6.60 18.87
C GLU A 300 -15.11 5.95 18.08
N ILE A 301 -14.98 5.85 16.76
CA ILE A 301 -15.94 5.16 15.88
C ILE A 301 -15.68 3.65 15.93
N THR A 302 -14.42 3.24 15.71
CA THR A 302 -14.09 1.83 15.46
C THR A 302 -14.08 0.96 16.72
N GLU A 303 -14.01 1.57 17.90
CA GLU A 303 -14.15 0.88 19.19
C GLU A 303 -15.60 0.91 19.73
N ASN A 304 -16.50 1.65 19.08
CA ASN A 304 -17.89 1.73 19.51
C ASN A 304 -18.61 0.37 19.34
N PRO A 305 -19.21 -0.18 20.42
CA PRO A 305 -19.85 -1.50 20.36
C PRO A 305 -20.98 -1.59 19.32
N GLY A 306 -21.82 -0.55 19.21
CA GLY A 306 -22.89 -0.49 18.23
C GLY A 306 -22.38 -0.50 16.79
N PHE A 307 -21.35 0.30 16.51
CA PHE A 307 -20.65 0.27 15.22
C PHE A 307 -20.13 -1.12 14.89
N LEU A 308 -19.40 -1.75 15.82
CA LEU A 308 -18.82 -3.09 15.62
C LEU A 308 -19.87 -4.18 15.42
N ASN A 309 -20.98 -4.14 16.18
CA ASN A 309 -22.07 -5.10 16.05
C ASN A 309 -22.76 -5.01 14.69
N ILE A 310 -22.98 -3.78 14.20
CA ILE A 310 -23.57 -3.55 12.87
C ILE A 310 -22.59 -3.95 11.76
N ALA A 311 -21.30 -3.62 11.88
CA ALA A 311 -20.29 -4.07 10.93
C ALA A 311 -20.22 -5.62 10.86
N LYS A 312 -20.29 -6.29 12.02
CA LYS A 312 -20.36 -7.76 12.08
C LYS A 312 -21.62 -8.32 11.42
N ALA A 313 -22.76 -7.63 11.52
CA ALA A 313 -23.99 -8.02 10.84
C ALA A 313 -23.84 -7.90 9.31
N ILE A 314 -23.26 -6.80 8.81
CA ILE A 314 -22.93 -6.61 7.39
C ILE A 314 -22.04 -7.76 6.90
N ASN A 315 -20.97 -8.07 7.63
CA ASN A 315 -20.05 -9.14 7.28
C ASN A 315 -20.73 -10.52 7.25
N SER A 316 -21.59 -10.77 8.24
CA SER A 316 -22.36 -12.01 8.35
C SER A 316 -23.32 -12.21 7.16
N ALA A 317 -23.91 -11.12 6.66
CA ALA A 317 -24.87 -11.12 5.55
C ALA A 317 -24.22 -11.15 4.16
N THR A 318 -22.95 -10.77 4.06
CA THR A 318 -22.22 -10.64 2.79
C THR A 318 -21.12 -11.69 2.68
N VAL A 319 -20.04 -11.52 3.42
CA VAL A 319 -18.82 -12.34 3.36
C VAL A 319 -19.02 -13.76 3.87
N TYR A 320 -19.68 -13.93 5.02
CA TYR A 320 -19.90 -15.26 5.62
C TYR A 320 -21.13 -15.99 5.08
N ALA A 321 -22.14 -15.26 4.62
CA ALA A 321 -23.31 -15.86 3.99
C ALA A 321 -22.91 -16.74 2.81
N GLY A 322 -23.64 -17.82 2.53
CA GLY A 322 -23.38 -18.71 1.39
C GLY A 322 -22.08 -19.53 1.43
N LYS A 323 -21.23 -19.44 2.47
CA LYS A 323 -20.04 -20.30 2.61
C LYS A 323 -20.36 -21.75 3.00
N ASP A 324 -21.52 -21.99 3.60
CA ASP A 324 -21.93 -23.28 4.14
C ASP A 324 -23.39 -23.61 3.78
N GLU A 325 -23.81 -24.87 3.96
CA GLU A 325 -25.21 -25.35 3.91
C GLU A 325 -26.12 -24.75 5.01
N LYS A 326 -25.69 -23.67 5.66
CA LYS A 326 -26.38 -23.01 6.78
C LYS A 326 -27.64 -22.26 6.36
N GLY A 327 -27.92 -22.18 5.06
CA GLY A 327 -29.19 -21.68 4.50
C GLY A 327 -29.33 -20.16 4.47
N TRP A 328 -28.28 -19.41 4.83
CA TRP A 328 -28.29 -17.96 4.69
C TRP A 328 -27.96 -17.51 3.27
N GLU A 329 -28.77 -16.60 2.76
CA GLU A 329 -28.61 -15.98 1.46
C GLU A 329 -27.59 -14.83 1.54
N ARG A 330 -26.73 -14.76 0.53
CA ARG A 330 -25.72 -13.72 0.41
C ARG A 330 -26.33 -12.46 -0.19
N ILE A 331 -26.13 -11.32 0.47
CA ILE A 331 -26.56 -10.01 -0.03
C ILE A 331 -25.47 -9.43 -0.94
N TYR A 332 -25.86 -9.08 -2.17
CA TYR A 332 -24.99 -8.42 -3.15
C TYR A 332 -25.23 -6.90 -3.19
N GLY A 333 -24.19 -6.13 -3.54
CA GLY A 333 -24.28 -4.69 -3.75
C GLY A 333 -24.50 -3.85 -2.48
N LEU A 334 -24.44 -4.44 -1.28
CA LEU A 334 -24.73 -3.73 -0.03
C LEU A 334 -23.75 -2.57 0.21
N ALA A 335 -22.46 -2.76 -0.08
CA ALA A 335 -21.45 -1.70 -0.01
C ALA A 335 -21.85 -0.49 -0.87
N GLN A 336 -22.18 -0.72 -2.13
CA GLN A 336 -22.57 0.34 -3.06
C GLN A 336 -23.87 1.03 -2.64
N ARG A 337 -24.88 0.27 -2.20
CA ARG A 337 -26.15 0.85 -1.72
C ARG A 337 -25.91 1.78 -0.54
N LEU A 338 -25.23 1.29 0.51
CA LEU A 338 -24.93 2.08 1.71
C LEU A 338 -24.09 3.32 1.39
N SER A 339 -23.04 3.17 0.57
CA SER A 339 -22.18 4.29 0.22
C SER A 339 -22.91 5.35 -0.61
N SER A 340 -23.79 4.95 -1.53
CA SER A 340 -24.57 5.88 -2.36
C SER A 340 -25.47 6.80 -1.54
N GLN A 341 -25.92 6.34 -0.36
CA GLN A 341 -26.78 7.11 0.55
C GLN A 341 -25.98 7.85 1.64
N SER A 342 -24.67 7.68 1.71
CA SER A 342 -23.82 8.19 2.79
C SER A 342 -23.75 9.73 2.87
N GLY A 343 -24.13 10.43 1.80
CA GLY A 343 -24.22 11.89 1.75
C GLY A 343 -25.41 12.47 2.55
N SER A 344 -26.41 11.65 2.89
CA SER A 344 -27.60 12.08 3.62
C SER A 344 -27.84 11.17 4.81
N LYS A 345 -27.80 11.73 6.03
CA LYS A 345 -28.10 10.98 7.28
C LYS A 345 -29.42 10.22 7.15
N LYS A 346 -30.47 10.89 6.65
CA LYS A 346 -31.81 10.31 6.56
C LYS A 346 -31.82 9.11 5.61
N GLU A 347 -31.21 9.26 4.44
CA GLU A 347 -31.20 8.20 3.42
C GLU A 347 -30.34 7.02 3.87
N PHE A 348 -29.15 7.29 4.42
CA PHE A 348 -28.27 6.26 4.96
C PHE A 348 -28.92 5.46 6.09
N VAL A 349 -29.51 6.12 7.09
CA VAL A 349 -30.19 5.45 8.21
C VAL A 349 -31.39 4.65 7.71
N THR A 350 -32.10 5.14 6.69
CA THR A 350 -33.23 4.42 6.08
C THR A 350 -32.77 3.13 5.41
N GLU A 351 -31.72 3.20 4.57
CA GLU A 351 -31.16 2.02 3.88
C GLU A 351 -30.56 1.02 4.89
N LEU A 352 -29.85 1.52 5.92
CA LEU A 352 -29.29 0.68 6.97
C LEU A 352 -30.38 -0.05 7.77
N THR A 353 -31.45 0.66 8.15
CA THR A 353 -32.55 0.06 8.91
C THR A 353 -33.31 -0.96 8.06
N ALA A 354 -33.50 -0.70 6.76
CA ALA A 354 -34.09 -1.66 5.83
C ALA A 354 -33.24 -2.94 5.72
N PHE A 355 -31.90 -2.79 5.63
CA PHE A 355 -30.97 -3.92 5.70
C PHE A 355 -31.12 -4.70 7.01
N LEU A 356 -31.09 -4.02 8.17
CA LEU A 356 -31.18 -4.67 9.48
C LEU A 356 -32.50 -5.42 9.66
N ALA A 357 -33.62 -4.84 9.24
CA ALA A 357 -34.92 -5.51 9.28
C ALA A 357 -34.93 -6.79 8.43
N SER A 358 -34.33 -6.74 7.23
CA SER A 358 -34.19 -7.93 6.37
C SER A 358 -33.27 -8.98 7.02
N TYR A 359 -32.17 -8.56 7.63
CA TYR A 359 -31.20 -9.43 8.31
C TYR A 359 -31.82 -10.13 9.53
N GLU A 360 -32.57 -9.40 10.35
CA GLU A 360 -33.27 -9.94 11.51
C GLU A 360 -34.36 -10.92 11.12
N ASN A 361 -35.15 -10.62 10.09
CA ASN A 361 -36.19 -11.52 9.59
C ASN A 361 -35.58 -12.84 9.08
N GLU A 362 -34.46 -12.78 8.36
CA GLU A 362 -33.74 -13.98 7.93
C GLU A 362 -33.23 -14.80 9.13
N ASN A 363 -32.69 -14.12 10.16
CA ASN A 363 -32.21 -14.78 11.38
C ASN A 363 -33.35 -15.46 12.15
N LEU A 364 -34.52 -14.81 12.28
CA LEU A 364 -35.71 -15.37 12.92
C LEU A 364 -36.19 -16.63 12.19
N ARG A 365 -36.27 -16.58 10.85
CA ARG A 365 -36.68 -17.73 10.03
C ARG A 365 -35.82 -18.97 10.25
N LEU A 366 -34.53 -18.78 10.51
CA LEU A 366 -33.56 -19.86 10.66
C LEU A 366 -33.27 -20.21 12.13
N GLU A 367 -33.80 -19.46 13.09
CA GLU A 367 -33.43 -19.57 14.50
C GLU A 367 -33.71 -20.96 15.07
N GLU A 368 -34.93 -21.47 14.88
CA GLU A 368 -35.36 -22.77 15.41
C GLU A 368 -34.51 -23.91 14.81
N LYS A 369 -34.34 -23.91 13.48
CA LYS A 369 -33.54 -24.90 12.76
C LYS A 369 -32.08 -24.90 13.23
N LEU A 370 -31.46 -23.72 13.36
CA LEU A 370 -30.05 -23.62 13.80
C LEU A 370 -29.89 -24.04 15.26
N LYS A 371 -30.89 -23.77 16.12
CA LYS A 371 -30.90 -24.17 17.52
C LYS A 371 -31.00 -25.69 17.67
N GLU A 372 -31.85 -26.34 16.88
CA GLU A 372 -31.97 -27.81 16.82
C GLU A 372 -30.68 -28.46 16.31
N GLU A 373 -30.09 -27.91 15.25
CA GLU A 373 -28.86 -28.42 14.64
C GLU A 373 -27.57 -28.04 15.40
N LYS A 374 -27.68 -27.34 16.54
CA LYS A 374 -26.55 -26.79 17.33
C LYS A 374 -25.53 -26.00 16.49
N LYS A 375 -26.00 -25.36 15.42
CA LYS A 375 -25.16 -24.56 14.52
C LYS A 375 -24.92 -23.16 15.10
N PRO A 376 -23.79 -22.51 14.78
CA PRO A 376 -23.51 -21.16 15.24
C PRO A 376 -24.58 -20.19 14.74
N ARG A 377 -24.99 -19.26 15.61
CA ARG A 377 -25.99 -18.22 15.30
C ARG A 377 -25.29 -16.90 14.93
N ARG A 378 -25.96 -16.12 14.11
CA ARG A 378 -25.56 -14.74 13.77
C ARG A 378 -25.76 -13.81 14.98
N ILE A 379 -25.06 -12.68 14.97
CA ILE A 379 -25.23 -11.65 16.00
C ILE A 379 -26.62 -11.02 15.88
N TRP A 380 -27.19 -10.65 17.03
CA TRP A 380 -28.41 -9.84 17.08
C TRP A 380 -28.00 -8.38 17.24
N VAL A 381 -28.40 -7.56 16.27
CA VAL A 381 -28.27 -6.11 16.39
C VAL A 381 -29.41 -5.61 17.25
N THR A 382 -29.09 -4.77 18.23
CA THR A 382 -30.07 -4.22 19.16
C THR A 382 -30.42 -2.78 18.77
N LYS A 383 -31.54 -2.29 19.30
CA LYS A 383 -31.87 -0.85 19.20
C LYS A 383 -30.74 0.03 19.76
N GLN A 384 -30.09 -0.41 20.83
CA GLN A 384 -28.98 0.32 21.43
C GLN A 384 -27.79 0.44 20.47
N ASP A 385 -27.49 -0.59 19.68
CA ASP A 385 -26.43 -0.54 18.68
C ASP A 385 -26.74 0.52 17.60
N LEU A 386 -28.00 0.58 17.16
CA LEU A 386 -28.46 1.59 16.19
C LEU A 386 -28.42 3.00 16.77
N ASP A 387 -28.89 3.19 18.01
CA ASP A 387 -28.85 4.49 18.71
C ASP A 387 -27.41 4.99 18.87
N GLN A 388 -26.46 4.10 19.18
CA GLN A 388 -25.02 4.42 19.25
C GLN A 388 -24.46 4.83 17.89
N LEU A 389 -24.79 4.11 16.82
CA LEU A 389 -24.34 4.48 15.47
C LEU A 389 -24.92 5.82 15.01
N ILE A 390 -26.21 6.07 15.28
CA ILE A 390 -26.85 7.37 14.95
C ILE A 390 -26.16 8.50 15.71
N THR A 391 -25.77 8.28 16.96
CA THR A 391 -25.02 9.27 17.75
C THR A 391 -23.66 9.59 17.09
N LEU A 392 -22.95 8.59 16.58
CA LEU A 392 -21.69 8.81 15.83
C LEU A 392 -21.92 9.59 14.53
N ILE A 393 -23.03 9.32 13.82
CA ILE A 393 -23.38 10.02 12.58
C ILE A 393 -23.76 11.48 12.84
N ASP A 394 -24.44 11.74 13.96
CA ASP A 394 -24.84 13.08 14.39
C ASP A 394 -23.68 13.92 14.92
N ASP A 395 -22.56 13.28 15.26
CA ASP A 395 -21.38 13.99 15.71
C ASP A 395 -20.78 14.81 14.55
N PRO A 396 -20.73 16.15 14.64
CA PRO A 396 -20.19 17.01 13.59
C PRO A 396 -18.69 16.81 13.36
N ARG A 397 -17.99 16.14 14.28
CA ARG A 397 -16.58 15.77 14.15
C ARG A 397 -16.39 14.71 13.06
N PHE A 398 -17.31 13.74 12.98
CA PHE A 398 -17.22 12.61 12.06
C PHE A 398 -18.10 12.78 10.81
N GLY A 399 -19.38 13.09 11.02
CA GLY A 399 -20.39 13.15 9.97
C GLY A 399 -20.76 11.79 9.34
N CYS A 400 -21.90 11.77 8.66
CA CYS A 400 -22.50 10.56 8.08
C CYS A 400 -21.56 9.82 7.10
N ALA A 401 -20.93 10.55 6.17
CA ALA A 401 -20.14 9.93 5.11
C ALA A 401 -18.93 9.15 5.65
N LEU A 402 -18.24 9.68 6.66
CA LEU A 402 -17.08 9.02 7.27
C LEU A 402 -17.50 7.74 8.02
N VAL A 403 -18.50 7.86 8.89
CA VAL A 403 -19.00 6.73 9.69
C VAL A 403 -19.54 5.63 8.77
N ALA A 404 -20.31 5.99 7.74
CA ALA A 404 -20.86 5.04 6.79
C ALA A 404 -19.78 4.27 6.02
N ASN A 405 -18.75 4.96 5.51
CA ASN A 405 -17.71 4.30 4.73
C ASN A 405 -16.76 3.47 5.61
N LEU A 406 -16.51 3.87 6.86
CA LEU A 406 -15.83 3.01 7.83
C LEU A 406 -16.66 1.77 8.16
N LEU A 407 -17.97 1.92 8.34
CA LEU A 407 -18.87 0.80 8.61
C LEU A 407 -18.82 -0.22 7.48
N ILE A 408 -18.76 0.24 6.23
CA ILE A 408 -18.55 -0.62 5.06
C ILE A 408 -17.18 -1.29 5.14
N ALA A 409 -16.10 -0.54 5.39
CA ALA A 409 -14.75 -1.12 5.45
C ALA A 409 -14.63 -2.25 6.49
N TYR A 410 -15.12 -2.02 7.70
CA TYR A 410 -15.16 -3.03 8.77
C TYR A 410 -16.14 -4.17 8.44
N GLY A 411 -17.27 -3.86 7.81
CA GLY A 411 -18.25 -4.83 7.37
C GLY A 411 -17.73 -5.83 6.34
N TYR A 412 -16.69 -5.49 5.58
CA TYR A 412 -16.04 -6.40 4.62
C TYR A 412 -14.70 -6.97 5.10
N ALA A 413 -14.28 -6.64 6.32
CA ALA A 413 -13.05 -7.13 6.92
C ALA A 413 -13.16 -8.58 7.43
N LYS A 414 -12.03 -9.28 7.54
CA LYS A 414 -11.90 -10.55 8.27
C LYS A 414 -11.54 -10.30 9.74
N GLY A 415 -11.68 -11.32 10.58
CA GLY A 415 -11.32 -11.25 12.00
C GLY A 415 -12.52 -11.24 12.96
N TRP A 416 -13.75 -11.37 12.45
CA TRP A 416 -14.97 -11.41 13.27
C TRP A 416 -15.20 -12.73 14.04
N GLY A 417 -14.31 -13.72 13.87
CA GLY A 417 -14.31 -15.00 14.57
C GLY A 417 -13.75 -14.90 16.00
N LYS A 418 -13.93 -15.94 16.82
CA LYS A 418 -13.26 -15.97 18.13
C LYS A 418 -11.74 -15.97 17.93
N PRO A 419 -10.97 -15.22 18.74
CA PRO A 419 -9.52 -15.31 18.70
C PRO A 419 -9.13 -16.77 18.93
N ALA A 420 -8.23 -17.30 18.09
CA ALA A 420 -7.70 -18.63 18.28
C ALA A 420 -7.05 -18.68 19.67
N GLN A 421 -7.61 -19.48 20.58
CA GLN A 421 -6.86 -19.88 21.76
C GLN A 421 -5.61 -20.58 21.22
N SER A 422 -4.46 -19.95 21.43
CA SER A 422 -3.14 -20.52 21.18
C SER A 422 -3.10 -21.92 21.81
N GLN A 423 -3.18 -22.95 20.97
CA GLN A 423 -2.86 -24.31 21.37
C GLN A 423 -1.37 -24.35 21.70
N SER A 424 -1.06 -24.15 22.97
CA SER A 424 0.22 -24.54 23.55
C SER A 424 0.32 -26.07 23.47
N ASN A 425 0.80 -26.59 22.34
CA ASN A 425 1.34 -27.94 22.29
C ASN A 425 2.77 -27.90 22.86
N SER A 426 2.86 -27.88 24.18
CA SER A 426 4.01 -28.43 24.89
C SER A 426 3.80 -29.94 24.98
N GLU A 427 4.11 -30.66 23.91
CA GLU A 427 4.41 -32.08 24.00
C GLU A 427 5.89 -32.28 23.69
N SER A 428 6.57 -32.71 24.74
CA SER A 428 7.96 -33.10 24.86
C SER A 428 8.45 -33.99 23.71
N ILE A 429 9.44 -33.49 22.97
CA ILE A 429 10.40 -34.35 22.26
C ILE A 429 11.37 -34.86 23.34
N SER A 430 11.10 -36.06 23.85
CA SER A 430 12.11 -36.82 24.58
C SER A 430 13.06 -37.46 23.57
N GLU A 431 14.33 -37.06 23.68
CA GLU A 431 15.48 -37.67 23.03
C GLU A 431 15.51 -39.19 23.27
N SER A 432 15.75 -39.94 22.19
CA SER A 432 16.41 -41.24 22.28
C SER A 432 17.28 -41.44 21.04
N THR A 433 18.48 -40.87 21.10
CA THR A 433 19.61 -41.25 20.26
C THR A 433 20.09 -42.61 20.75
N ASN A 434 19.92 -43.66 19.94
CA ASN A 434 20.61 -44.92 20.13
C ASN A 434 21.46 -45.16 18.88
N ASP A 435 22.73 -44.77 18.98
CA ASP A 435 23.81 -45.29 18.17
C ASP A 435 23.96 -46.78 18.45
N ASN A 436 23.80 -47.62 17.43
CA ASN A 436 24.29 -48.99 17.44
C ASN A 436 25.26 -49.16 16.26
N LEU A 437 26.53 -49.03 16.59
CA LEU A 437 27.65 -49.66 15.91
C LEU A 437 27.54 -51.17 16.15
N THR A 438 27.39 -51.95 15.08
CA THR A 438 27.83 -53.35 15.08
C THR A 438 28.58 -53.65 13.80
N GLU A 439 29.84 -54.00 14.02
CA GLU A 439 30.82 -54.54 13.11
C GLU A 439 30.27 -55.75 12.35
N GLY A 440 30.50 -55.76 11.03
CA GLY A 440 30.32 -56.93 10.18
C GLY A 440 31.65 -57.22 9.49
N GLU A 441 32.49 -58.02 10.14
CA GLU A 441 33.65 -58.67 9.53
C GLU A 441 33.27 -60.10 9.11
N THR A 442 33.66 -60.45 7.86
CA THR A 442 33.93 -61.81 7.33
C THR A 442 32.72 -62.75 7.16
N GLU A 443 32.59 -63.60 6.15
CA GLU A 443 33.41 -64.04 5.02
C GLU A 443 32.53 -64.99 4.16
N ASN A 444 32.94 -65.19 2.90
CA ASN A 444 32.72 -66.36 2.05
C ASN A 444 31.44 -66.54 1.20
N GLU A 445 31.76 -66.82 -0.08
CA GLU A 445 31.01 -67.32 -1.25
C GLU A 445 30.19 -66.36 -2.10
#